data_AF-A0AAW1US83-F1
#
_entry.id   AF-A0AAW1US83-F1
#
_cell.length_a   1.000
_cell.length_b   1.000
_cell.length_c   1.000
_cell.angle_alpha   90.00
_cell.angle_beta   90.00
_cell.angle_gamma   90.00
#
_symmetry.space_group_name_H-M   'P 1'
#
loop_
_entity.id
_entity.type
_entity.pdbx_description
1 polymer ?
#
loop_
_entity_poly.entity_id
_entity_poly.type
_entity_poly.pdbx_seq_one_letter_code
_entity_poly.pdbx_strand_id
1 'polypeptide(L)'
;MSYMQDSFTQVIDETLSPTWDEVLVFEEILLYGTANEIKQDPLSIIIEIFDQDKVGKSEFIGRALAKPRVKLRGEAYAKPKFPPMLEWFEIHRGADKAGELLAAFELLEIPNDNEEELPPLPAPKEITVYKETDLRSFHGPILPVPRGIRPTLARYRIEVLFWGLRDLKRVHMMSVDKPRVDVECAGQILSSSIIPNAKKNPNFCNPVKFFEIDLPEQELYRPPLTIRCVDCRSWGLLHWLEHT
;
A
#
# COMPACT_ATOMS: atom_id res chain seq x y z
N MET A 1 -13.12 27.90 -13.15
CA MET A 1 -12.96 27.20 -11.85
C MET A 1 -13.27 25.74 -12.11
N SER A 2 -12.27 24.87 -12.11
CA SER A 2 -12.50 23.42 -12.08
C SER A 2 -12.89 23.06 -10.65
N TYR A 3 -14.03 22.39 -10.46
CA TYR A 3 -14.35 21.78 -9.18
C TYR A 3 -13.37 20.62 -8.99
N MET A 4 -12.55 20.69 -7.95
CA MET A 4 -11.70 19.56 -7.55
C MET A 4 -12.61 18.56 -6.85
N GLN A 5 -12.67 17.34 -7.37
CA GLN A 5 -13.35 16.22 -6.71
C GLN A 5 -12.30 15.40 -5.98
N ASP A 6 -12.59 15.04 -4.74
CA ASP A 6 -11.76 14.17 -3.90
C ASP A 6 -12.52 12.91 -3.50
N SER A 7 -11.77 11.85 -3.20
CA SER A 7 -12.28 10.58 -2.70
C SER A 7 -11.19 9.91 -1.85
N PHE A 8 -11.60 8.96 -1.01
CA PHE A 8 -10.74 8.32 -0.03
C PHE A 8 -10.86 6.81 -0.13
N THR A 9 -9.72 6.12 -0.05
CA THR A 9 -9.69 4.67 0.17
C THR A 9 -10.06 4.35 1.62
N GLN A 10 -10.25 3.08 1.93
CA GLN A 10 -10.33 2.65 3.32
C GLN A 10 -9.04 2.88 4.10
N VAL A 11 -9.20 2.96 5.42
CA VAL A 11 -8.11 2.92 6.37
C VAL A 11 -7.71 1.46 6.61
N ILE A 12 -6.41 1.17 6.55
CA ILE A 12 -5.87 -0.13 6.97
C ILE A 12 -5.02 0.12 8.21
N ASP A 13 -5.47 -0.46 9.33
CA ASP A 13 -4.81 -0.28 10.62
C ASP A 13 -3.44 -0.99 10.68
N GLU A 14 -2.51 -0.40 11.44
CA GLU A 14 -1.29 -1.04 11.95
C GLU A 14 -0.34 -1.61 10.86
N THR A 15 -0.23 -0.96 9.70
CA THR A 15 0.71 -1.36 8.64
C THR A 15 1.44 -0.18 8.01
N LEU A 16 2.72 -0.40 7.65
CA LEU A 16 3.51 0.53 6.82
C LEU A 16 3.48 0.14 5.33
N SER A 17 2.83 -0.96 4.99
CA SER A 17 2.72 -1.48 3.62
C SER A 17 1.27 -1.87 3.32
N PRO A 18 0.33 -0.89 3.33
CA PRO A 18 -1.08 -1.15 3.08
C PRO A 18 -1.31 -1.66 1.66
N THR A 19 -2.25 -2.60 1.52
CA THR A 19 -2.76 -3.06 0.22
C THR A 19 -4.27 -2.83 0.19
N TRP A 20 -4.70 -1.71 -0.39
CA TRP A 20 -6.11 -1.33 -0.44
C TRP A 20 -6.95 -2.24 -1.34
N ASP A 21 -6.40 -2.61 -2.50
CA ASP A 21 -7.12 -3.38 -3.51
C ASP A 21 -8.52 -2.79 -3.77
N GLU A 22 -8.53 -1.49 -4.08
CA GLU A 22 -9.72 -0.65 -4.17
C GLU A 22 -9.70 0.19 -5.46
N VAL A 23 -10.87 0.44 -6.04
CA VAL A 23 -11.09 1.33 -7.18
C VAL A 23 -11.90 2.53 -6.71
N LEU A 24 -11.40 3.72 -7.02
CA LEU A 24 -12.12 4.97 -6.84
C LEU A 24 -12.64 5.45 -8.19
N VAL A 25 -13.95 5.66 -8.28
CA VAL A 25 -14.63 6.12 -9.51
C VAL A 25 -15.05 7.57 -9.34
N PHE A 26 -14.67 8.39 -10.31
CA PHE A 26 -15.01 9.80 -10.39
C PHE A 26 -15.84 10.00 -11.66
N GLU A 27 -17.12 10.31 -11.50
CA GLU A 27 -18.06 10.46 -12.62
C GLU A 27 -18.22 11.94 -12.99
N GLU A 28 -18.59 12.20 -14.24
CA GLU A 28 -18.94 13.55 -14.75
C GLU A 28 -17.85 14.63 -14.53
N ILE A 29 -16.57 14.25 -14.64
CA ILE A 29 -15.46 15.20 -14.50
C ILE A 29 -15.49 16.22 -15.65
N LEU A 30 -15.74 17.49 -15.31
CA LEU A 30 -15.71 18.59 -16.27
C LEU A 30 -14.27 19.03 -16.56
N LEU A 31 -13.83 18.81 -17.80
CA LEU A 31 -12.51 19.21 -18.31
C LEU A 31 -12.65 20.30 -19.38
N TYR A 32 -11.72 21.25 -19.38
CA TYR A 32 -11.69 22.34 -20.37
C TYR A 32 -10.56 22.07 -21.38
N GLY A 33 -10.90 22.19 -22.66
CA GLY A 33 -9.98 21.92 -23.78
C GLY A 33 -10.59 20.97 -24.79
N THR A 34 -9.93 20.79 -25.92
CA THR A 34 -10.31 19.76 -26.89
C THR A 34 -9.87 18.38 -26.41
N ALA A 35 -10.56 17.33 -26.85
CA ALA A 35 -10.21 15.95 -26.54
C ALA A 35 -8.73 15.60 -26.85
N ASN A 36 -8.20 16.13 -27.96
CA ASN A 36 -6.80 15.89 -28.33
C ASN A 36 -5.81 16.62 -27.42
N GLU A 37 -6.11 17.85 -27.00
CA GLU A 37 -5.26 18.59 -26.04
C GLU A 37 -5.23 17.88 -24.69
N ILE A 38 -6.38 17.46 -24.17
CA ILE A 38 -6.48 16.72 -22.90
C ILE A 38 -5.72 15.39 -22.98
N LYS A 39 -5.77 14.71 -24.13
CA LYS A 39 -5.04 13.46 -24.31
C LYS A 39 -3.52 13.66 -24.39
N GLN A 40 -3.07 14.76 -25.00
CA GLN A 40 -1.64 15.06 -25.14
C GLN A 40 -1.03 15.54 -23.83
N ASP A 41 -1.76 16.33 -23.04
CA ASP A 41 -1.36 16.76 -21.69
C ASP A 41 -2.54 16.63 -20.71
N PRO A 42 -2.76 15.42 -20.14
CA PRO A 42 -3.86 15.20 -19.22
C PRO A 42 -3.63 15.93 -17.90
N LEU A 43 -4.71 16.34 -17.24
CA LEU A 43 -4.61 16.92 -15.89
C LEU A 43 -3.94 15.93 -14.93
N SER A 44 -3.04 16.46 -14.10
CA SER A 44 -2.35 15.66 -13.09
C SER A 44 -3.31 15.27 -11.98
N ILE A 45 -3.26 13.99 -11.59
CA ILE A 45 -3.92 13.47 -10.41
C ILE A 45 -2.98 13.68 -9.23
N ILE A 46 -3.53 14.20 -8.14
CA ILE A 46 -2.81 14.39 -6.88
C ILE A 46 -3.28 13.28 -5.94
N ILE A 47 -2.32 12.52 -5.42
CA ILE A 47 -2.58 11.48 -4.42
C ILE A 47 -1.89 11.91 -3.14
N GLU A 48 -2.65 12.00 -2.06
CA GLU A 48 -2.12 12.35 -0.74
C GLU A 48 -2.33 11.19 0.22
N ILE A 49 -1.27 10.84 0.94
CA ILE A 49 -1.27 9.75 1.90
C ILE A 49 -1.25 10.36 3.31
N PHE A 50 -2.13 9.84 4.16
CA PHE A 50 -2.27 10.28 5.53
C PHE A 50 -2.22 9.10 6.49
N ASP A 51 -1.61 9.31 7.66
CA ASP A 51 -1.76 8.43 8.81
C ASP A 51 -3.01 8.85 9.59
N GLN A 52 -3.91 7.90 9.84
CA GLN A 52 -5.17 8.18 10.52
C GLN A 52 -5.10 7.77 11.98
N ASP A 53 -4.94 8.77 12.84
CA ASP A 53 -5.04 8.60 14.28
C ASP A 53 -6.48 8.34 14.75
N LYS A 54 -6.63 7.45 15.74
CA LYS A 54 -7.93 7.18 16.39
C LYS A 54 -8.52 8.42 17.07
N VAL A 55 -7.66 9.35 17.50
CA VAL A 55 -8.03 10.60 18.15
C VAL A 55 -7.08 11.69 17.66
N GLY A 56 -7.59 12.66 16.89
CA GLY A 56 -6.80 13.78 16.40
C GLY A 56 -7.06 14.07 14.93
N LYS A 57 -6.18 14.90 14.35
CA LYS A 57 -6.17 15.20 12.91
C LYS A 57 -5.19 14.22 12.25
N SER A 58 -5.58 13.63 11.12
CA SER A 58 -4.70 12.76 10.34
C SER A 58 -3.38 13.45 9.99
N GLU A 59 -2.26 12.75 10.15
CA GLU A 59 -0.93 13.26 9.83
C GLU A 59 -0.65 13.07 8.33
N PHE A 60 -0.18 14.12 7.66
CA PHE A 60 0.26 14.02 6.27
C PHE A 60 1.58 13.26 6.15
N ILE A 61 1.55 12.12 5.45
CA ILE A 61 2.73 11.29 5.18
C ILE A 61 3.46 11.81 3.94
N GLY A 62 2.73 12.08 2.86
CA GLY A 62 3.34 12.51 1.60
C GLY A 62 2.37 12.56 0.43
N ARG A 63 2.87 13.00 -0.72
CA ARG A 63 2.10 13.17 -1.95
C ARG A 63 2.79 12.51 -3.13
N ALA A 64 2.00 11.93 -4.02
CA ALA A 64 2.41 11.50 -5.35
C ALA A 64 1.62 12.28 -6.42
N LEU A 65 2.22 12.43 -7.60
CA LEU A 65 1.57 13.00 -8.78
C LEU A 65 1.54 11.94 -9.87
N ALA A 66 0.38 11.79 -10.51
CA ALA A 66 0.21 10.85 -11.61
C ALA A 66 -0.44 11.54 -12.81
N LYS A 67 -0.25 10.95 -14.00
CA LYS A 67 -0.96 11.35 -15.23
C LYS A 67 -1.84 10.16 -15.65
N PRO A 68 -3.16 10.35 -15.82
CA PRO A 68 -4.03 9.25 -16.22
C PRO A 68 -3.78 8.84 -17.66
N ARG A 69 -4.06 7.56 -17.94
CA ARG A 69 -4.16 7.06 -19.31
C ARG A 69 -5.49 7.49 -19.91
N VAL A 70 -5.45 8.39 -20.89
CA VAL A 70 -6.68 8.94 -21.52
C VAL A 70 -7.17 8.04 -22.65
N LYS A 71 -8.41 7.58 -22.56
CA LYS A 71 -9.16 6.90 -23.64
C LYS A 71 -10.22 7.86 -24.19
N LEU A 72 -10.11 8.19 -25.47
CA LEU A 72 -11.15 8.96 -26.15
C LEU A 72 -12.26 8.05 -26.66
N ARG A 73 -13.45 8.62 -26.92
CA ARG A 73 -14.65 7.88 -27.37
C ARG A 73 -14.38 6.97 -28.57
N GLY A 74 -13.57 7.43 -29.54
CA GLY A 74 -13.27 6.68 -30.76
C GLY A 74 -12.24 5.56 -30.62
N GLU A 75 -11.71 5.30 -29.42
CA GLU A 75 -10.71 4.27 -29.19
C GLU A 75 -11.30 3.01 -28.56
N ALA A 76 -10.82 1.84 -28.96
CA ALA A 76 -11.20 0.58 -28.33
C ALA A 76 -10.56 0.44 -26.95
N TYR A 77 -11.35 0.01 -25.96
CA TYR A 77 -10.84 -0.41 -24.66
C TYR A 77 -10.28 -1.84 -24.76
N ALA A 78 -9.06 -1.96 -25.29
CA ALA A 78 -8.43 -3.24 -25.52
C ALA A 78 -6.90 -3.18 -25.40
N LYS A 79 -6.30 -4.36 -25.22
CA LYS A 79 -4.84 -4.52 -25.23
C LYS A 79 -4.25 -4.00 -26.54
N PRO A 80 -3.04 -3.42 -26.52
CA PRO A 80 -2.14 -3.29 -25.35
C PRO A 80 -2.36 -2.01 -24.53
N LYS A 81 -3.29 -1.13 -24.92
CA LYS A 81 -3.44 0.19 -24.30
C LYS A 81 -4.27 0.16 -23.01
N PHE A 82 -5.31 -0.68 -22.98
CA PHE A 82 -6.27 -0.76 -21.89
C PHE A 82 -6.57 -2.23 -21.49
N PRO A 83 -6.89 -2.49 -20.21
CA PRO A 83 -6.71 -1.58 -19.08
C PRO A 83 -5.21 -1.24 -18.86
N PRO A 84 -4.89 -0.08 -18.26
CA PRO A 84 -3.51 0.24 -17.91
C PRO A 84 -2.95 -0.78 -16.90
N MET A 85 -1.65 -1.03 -16.97
CA MET A 85 -0.96 -1.83 -15.97
C MET A 85 -0.69 -0.99 -14.71
N LEU A 86 -0.51 -1.65 -13.58
CA LEU A 86 -0.06 -0.99 -12.36
C LEU A 86 1.37 -0.46 -12.54
N GLU A 87 1.59 0.77 -12.08
CA GLU A 87 2.86 1.49 -12.11
C GLU A 87 3.22 2.00 -10.72
N TRP A 88 4.52 2.10 -10.44
CA TRP A 88 5.03 2.64 -9.18
C TRP A 88 5.17 4.16 -9.26
N PHE A 89 4.58 4.86 -8.28
CA PHE A 89 4.65 6.30 -8.13
C PHE A 89 5.38 6.64 -6.83
N GLU A 90 6.43 7.46 -6.92
CA GLU A 90 7.17 7.88 -5.74
C GLU A 90 6.36 8.88 -4.90
N ILE A 91 6.27 8.61 -3.60
CA ILE A 91 5.62 9.49 -2.64
C ILE A 91 6.70 10.37 -2.00
N HIS A 92 6.47 11.67 -1.97
CA HIS A 92 7.38 12.65 -1.40
C HIS A 92 6.74 13.48 -0.28
N ARG A 93 7.52 13.79 0.75
CA ARG A 93 7.19 14.77 1.81
C ARG A 93 8.19 15.92 1.74
N GLY A 94 7.82 16.99 1.05
CA GLY A 94 8.78 18.06 0.76
C GLY A 94 9.89 17.54 -0.17
N ALA A 95 11.14 17.57 0.29
CA ALA A 95 12.30 17.08 -0.47
C ALA A 95 12.60 15.59 -0.21
N ASP A 96 11.99 14.98 0.81
CA ASP A 96 12.30 13.63 1.23
C ASP A 96 11.40 12.60 0.54
N LYS A 97 11.98 11.49 0.09
CA LYS A 97 11.22 10.32 -0.38
C LYS A 97 10.57 9.64 0.83
N ALA A 98 9.24 9.60 0.85
CA ALA A 98 8.43 9.08 1.95
C ALA A 98 7.91 7.66 1.70
N GLY A 99 7.88 7.20 0.45
CA GLY A 99 7.42 5.86 0.09
C GLY A 99 7.17 5.71 -1.40
N GLU A 100 6.46 4.64 -1.77
CA GLU A 100 6.04 4.36 -3.15
C GLU A 100 4.60 3.83 -3.16
N LEU A 101 3.84 4.18 -4.20
CA LEU A 101 2.45 3.76 -4.41
C LEU A 101 2.37 2.93 -5.69
N LEU A 102 1.78 1.73 -5.61
CA LEU A 102 1.45 0.93 -6.78
C LEU A 102 0.00 1.19 -7.18
N ALA A 103 -0.22 1.86 -8.32
CA ALA A 103 -1.55 2.25 -8.77
C ALA A 103 -1.66 2.29 -10.30
N ALA A 104 -2.88 2.39 -10.82
CA ALA A 104 -3.15 2.67 -12.22
C ALA A 104 -4.25 3.74 -12.29
N PHE A 105 -4.13 4.66 -13.25
CA PHE A 105 -5.05 5.78 -13.40
C PHE A 105 -5.53 5.86 -14.85
N GLU A 106 -6.83 5.96 -15.06
CA GLU A 106 -7.42 6.13 -16.38
C GLU A 106 -8.44 7.26 -16.39
N LEU A 107 -8.56 7.91 -17.55
CA LEU A 107 -9.56 8.94 -17.82
C LEU A 107 -10.29 8.53 -19.10
N LEU A 108 -11.58 8.23 -18.97
CA LEU A 108 -12.39 7.72 -20.07
C LEU A 108 -13.38 8.80 -20.52
N GLU A 109 -13.31 9.19 -21.80
CA GLU A 109 -14.35 10.02 -22.40
C GLU A 109 -15.61 9.18 -22.61
N ILE A 110 -16.70 9.59 -21.97
CA ILE A 110 -17.99 8.90 -22.05
C ILE A 110 -18.61 9.15 -23.44
N PRO A 111 -19.01 8.10 -24.18
CA PRO A 111 -19.80 8.28 -25.39
C PRO A 111 -21.16 8.86 -25.03
N ASN A 112 -21.57 9.97 -25.67
CA ASN A 112 -22.81 10.71 -25.34
C ASN A 112 -24.13 9.89 -25.28
N ASP A 113 -24.15 8.60 -25.61
CA ASP A 113 -25.35 7.76 -25.59
C ASP A 113 -25.06 6.25 -25.33
N ASN A 114 -23.86 5.88 -24.86
CA ASN A 114 -23.53 4.45 -24.71
C ASN A 114 -22.56 4.15 -23.56
N GLU A 115 -23.10 4.03 -22.35
CA GLU A 115 -22.36 3.52 -21.19
C GLU A 115 -21.88 2.07 -21.37
N GLU A 116 -22.46 1.29 -22.30
CA GLU A 116 -22.04 -0.09 -22.56
C GLU A 116 -20.62 -0.19 -23.16
N GLU A 117 -20.03 0.92 -23.62
CA GLU A 117 -18.63 0.97 -24.09
C GLU A 117 -17.60 1.18 -22.96
N LEU A 118 -18.05 1.43 -21.73
CA LEU A 118 -17.18 1.52 -20.56
C LEU A 118 -16.86 0.12 -20.02
N PRO A 119 -15.66 -0.09 -19.44
CA PRO A 119 -15.35 -1.34 -18.78
C PRO A 119 -16.32 -1.56 -17.60
N PRO A 120 -16.88 -2.77 -17.43
CA PRO A 120 -17.78 -3.03 -16.33
C PRO A 120 -17.03 -2.91 -15.00
N LEU A 121 -17.64 -2.19 -14.05
CA LEU A 121 -17.12 -2.14 -12.69
C LEU A 121 -17.32 -3.51 -12.01
N PRO A 122 -16.36 -3.93 -11.17
CA PRO A 122 -16.50 -5.17 -10.43
C PRO A 122 -17.59 -5.05 -9.36
N ALA A 123 -18.14 -6.19 -8.93
CA ALA A 123 -19.09 -6.20 -7.82
C ALA A 123 -18.40 -5.71 -6.52
N PRO A 124 -19.08 -4.89 -5.69
CA PRO A 124 -18.55 -4.46 -4.41
C PRO A 124 -18.15 -5.65 -3.51
N LYS A 125 -17.10 -5.47 -2.71
CA LYS A 125 -16.72 -6.42 -1.67
C LYS A 125 -17.85 -6.52 -0.64
N GLU A 126 -18.23 -7.73 -0.25
CA GLU A 126 -19.11 -7.95 0.91
C GLU A 126 -18.33 -7.62 2.18
N ILE A 127 -18.69 -6.51 2.83
CA ILE A 127 -18.06 -6.09 4.08
C ILE A 127 -19.11 -6.13 5.16
N THR A 128 -18.91 -7.06 6.08
CA THR A 128 -19.60 -7.10 7.35
C THR A 128 -18.92 -6.10 8.28
N VAL A 129 -19.52 -4.92 8.43
CA VAL A 129 -19.09 -3.89 9.38
C VAL A 129 -19.32 -4.43 10.80
N TYR A 130 -18.25 -4.74 11.54
CA TYR A 130 -18.35 -5.34 12.88
C TYR A 130 -18.02 -4.35 14.01
N LYS A 131 -17.36 -3.22 13.72
CA LYS A 131 -16.92 -2.25 14.74
C LYS A 131 -17.33 -0.80 14.40
N GLU A 132 -17.53 0.02 15.43
CA GLU A 132 -17.80 1.46 15.28
C GLU A 132 -16.66 2.23 14.57
N THR A 133 -15.42 1.74 14.64
CA THR A 133 -14.28 2.27 13.87
C THR A 133 -14.44 2.09 12.38
N ASP A 134 -15.09 1.00 11.96
CA ASP A 134 -15.35 0.67 10.56
C ASP A 134 -16.40 1.63 9.99
N LEU A 135 -17.34 2.13 10.80
CA LEU A 135 -18.35 3.11 10.37
C LEU A 135 -17.77 4.50 10.07
N ARG A 136 -16.67 4.90 10.73
CA ARG A 136 -16.02 6.21 10.49
C ARG A 136 -15.13 6.21 9.27
N SER A 137 -14.68 5.04 8.83
CA SER A 137 -13.79 4.83 7.68
C SER A 137 -14.55 4.30 6.45
N PHE A 138 -15.82 3.89 6.60
CA PHE A 138 -16.64 3.42 5.50
C PHE A 138 -17.12 4.59 4.64
N HIS A 139 -16.55 4.71 3.44
CA HIS A 139 -16.85 5.75 2.47
C HIS A 139 -17.82 5.30 1.36
N GLY A 140 -18.45 4.13 1.52
CA GLY A 140 -19.38 3.56 0.55
C GLY A 140 -18.96 2.16 0.08
N PRO A 141 -19.59 1.63 -0.98
CA PRO A 141 -19.27 0.32 -1.52
C PRO A 141 -17.81 0.25 -1.99
N ILE A 142 -17.07 -0.75 -1.51
CA ILE A 142 -15.66 -0.93 -1.91
C ILE A 142 -15.60 -1.77 -3.17
N LEU A 143 -15.19 -1.15 -4.28
CA LEU A 143 -14.97 -1.86 -5.53
C LEU A 143 -13.55 -2.45 -5.54
N PRO A 144 -13.39 -3.78 -5.71
CA PRO A 144 -12.07 -4.39 -5.82
C PRO A 144 -11.33 -3.94 -7.10
N VAL A 145 -10.01 -4.02 -7.14
CA VAL A 145 -9.27 -3.83 -8.41
C VAL A 145 -9.75 -4.87 -9.46
N PRO A 146 -10.06 -4.47 -10.70
CA PRO A 146 -10.54 -5.40 -11.73
C PRO A 146 -9.51 -6.48 -12.04
N ARG A 147 -9.99 -7.71 -12.34
CA ARG A 147 -9.13 -8.88 -12.58
C ARG A 147 -8.08 -8.70 -13.68
N GLY A 148 -8.32 -7.82 -14.65
CA GLY A 148 -7.37 -7.53 -15.74
C GLY A 148 -6.18 -6.64 -15.32
N ILE A 149 -6.31 -5.94 -14.19
CA ILE A 149 -5.30 -5.04 -13.62
C ILE A 149 -4.65 -5.68 -12.39
N ARG A 150 -5.46 -6.37 -11.57
CA ARG A 150 -5.01 -7.01 -10.34
C ARG A 150 -3.90 -8.04 -10.64
N PRO A 151 -2.76 -7.99 -9.92
CA PRO A 151 -1.72 -9.00 -10.05
C PRO A 151 -2.26 -10.40 -9.73
N THR A 152 -1.78 -11.40 -10.48
CA THR A 152 -2.07 -12.80 -10.14
C THR A 152 -1.18 -13.19 -8.97
N LEU A 153 -1.78 -13.81 -7.95
CA LEU A 153 -1.07 -14.25 -6.76
C LEU A 153 -0.79 -15.74 -6.83
N ALA A 154 0.39 -16.13 -6.36
CA ALA A 154 0.77 -17.51 -6.13
C ALA A 154 1.17 -17.69 -4.66
N ARG A 155 0.93 -18.89 -4.12
CA ARG A 155 1.28 -19.23 -2.73
C ARG A 155 2.77 -19.51 -2.62
N TYR A 156 3.44 -18.78 -1.74
CA TYR A 156 4.85 -18.97 -1.40
C TYR A 156 4.99 -19.38 0.07
N ARG A 157 6.11 -20.06 0.37
CA ARG A 157 6.57 -20.30 1.74
C ARG A 157 7.88 -19.56 1.93
N ILE A 158 7.89 -18.57 2.81
CA ILE A 158 9.10 -17.84 3.17
C ILE A 158 9.69 -18.51 4.42
N GLU A 159 10.88 -19.08 4.28
CA GLU A 159 11.64 -19.65 5.38
C GLU A 159 12.74 -18.68 5.83
N VAL A 160 12.81 -18.45 7.13
CA VAL A 160 13.76 -17.51 7.73
C VAL A 160 14.64 -18.25 8.73
N LEU A 161 15.95 -18.11 8.57
CA LEU A 161 16.98 -18.60 9.48
C LEU A 161 17.49 -17.46 10.40
N PHE A 162 16.94 -17.38 11.60
CA PHE A 162 17.38 -16.52 12.69
C PHE A 162 18.64 -17.08 13.35
N TRP A 163 19.82 -16.71 12.85
CA TRP A 163 21.08 -17.20 13.42
C TRP A 163 21.45 -16.45 14.73
N GLY A 164 21.60 -15.14 14.65
CA GLY A 164 21.98 -14.32 15.79
C GLY A 164 22.17 -12.85 15.41
N LEU A 165 22.31 -12.00 16.42
CA LEU A 165 22.47 -10.55 16.25
C LEU A 165 23.87 -10.13 16.68
N ARG A 166 24.52 -9.21 15.97
CA ARG A 166 25.84 -8.67 16.37
C ARG A 166 25.80 -7.15 16.27
N ASP A 167 26.71 -6.51 17.00
CA ASP A 167 26.95 -5.07 16.91
C ASP A 167 25.68 -4.20 17.04
N LEU A 168 24.74 -4.65 17.88
CA LEU A 168 23.48 -3.94 18.13
C LEU A 168 23.74 -2.53 18.68
N LYS A 169 23.18 -1.53 18.02
CA LYS A 169 23.26 -0.13 18.47
C LYS A 169 22.56 0.05 19.81
N ARG A 170 23.07 0.97 20.61
CA ARG A 170 22.46 1.33 21.90
C ARG A 170 21.18 2.13 21.65
N VAL A 171 20.13 1.80 22.41
CA VAL A 171 18.84 2.50 22.39
C VAL A 171 18.75 3.35 23.64
N HIS A 172 18.50 4.66 23.48
CA HIS A 172 18.46 5.61 24.60
C HIS A 172 19.71 5.49 25.50
N MET A 173 20.89 5.40 24.88
CA MET A 173 22.20 5.18 25.54
C MET A 173 22.36 3.84 26.29
N MET A 174 21.35 2.97 26.29
CA MET A 174 21.38 1.67 26.95
C MET A 174 21.68 0.54 25.95
N SER A 175 22.48 -0.43 26.38
CA SER A 175 22.75 -1.65 25.60
C SER A 175 21.50 -2.51 25.45
N VAL A 176 21.29 -3.09 24.27
CA VAL A 176 20.22 -4.06 24.02
C VAL A 176 20.42 -5.31 24.90
N ASP A 177 19.34 -5.78 25.51
CA ASP A 177 19.38 -6.91 26.46
C ASP A 177 18.60 -8.12 25.93
N LYS A 178 17.33 -7.91 25.55
CA LYS A 178 16.39 -8.97 25.18
C LYS A 178 15.82 -8.79 23.77
N PRO A 179 16.64 -8.87 22.72
CA PRO A 179 16.17 -8.59 21.38
C PRO A 179 15.30 -9.71 20.78
N ARG A 180 14.37 -9.29 19.94
CA ARG A 180 13.56 -10.09 19.02
C ARG A 180 13.70 -9.50 17.62
N VAL A 181 13.62 -10.33 16.59
CA VAL A 181 13.53 -9.89 15.21
C VAL A 181 12.15 -10.20 14.67
N ASP A 182 11.52 -9.21 14.04
CA ASP A 182 10.25 -9.35 13.34
C ASP A 182 10.52 -9.21 11.85
N VAL A 183 10.11 -10.21 11.07
CA VAL A 183 10.15 -10.18 9.60
C VAL A 183 8.74 -9.97 9.10
N GLU A 184 8.51 -8.92 8.34
CA GLU A 184 7.19 -8.57 7.81
C GLU A 184 7.19 -8.61 6.28
N CYS A 185 6.15 -9.21 5.70
CA CYS A 185 5.88 -9.17 4.27
C CYS A 185 4.36 -9.12 4.05
N ALA A 186 3.89 -8.17 3.23
CA ALA A 186 2.46 -7.96 2.93
C ALA A 186 1.53 -7.98 4.17
N GLY A 187 1.97 -7.33 5.26
CA GLY A 187 1.22 -7.27 6.53
C GLY A 187 1.27 -8.55 7.38
N GLN A 188 1.88 -9.64 6.92
CA GLN A 188 2.16 -10.81 7.76
C GLN A 188 3.48 -10.65 8.50
N ILE A 189 3.48 -10.86 9.81
CA ILE A 189 4.66 -10.73 10.67
C ILE A 189 5.07 -12.09 11.22
N LEU A 190 6.33 -12.47 10.95
CA LEU A 190 7.02 -13.62 11.54
C LEU A 190 8.06 -13.15 12.57
N SER A 191 7.76 -13.35 13.85
CA SER A 191 8.68 -13.04 14.95
C SER A 191 9.63 -14.18 15.29
N SER A 192 10.89 -13.88 15.58
CA SER A 192 11.88 -14.79 16.17
C SER A 192 11.53 -15.15 17.63
N SER A 193 12.28 -16.08 18.23
CA SER A 193 12.34 -16.17 19.70
C SER A 193 13.04 -14.93 20.28
N ILE A 194 12.78 -14.59 21.55
CA ILE A 194 13.55 -13.56 22.26
C ILE A 194 14.91 -14.14 22.66
N ILE A 195 16.00 -13.42 22.37
CA ILE A 195 17.31 -13.75 22.94
C ILE A 195 17.30 -13.30 24.41
N PRO A 196 17.56 -14.19 25.38
CA PRO A 196 17.41 -13.85 26.80
C PRO A 196 18.51 -12.92 27.34
N ASN A 197 19.70 -12.95 26.74
CA ASN A 197 20.82 -12.07 27.06
C ASN A 197 21.78 -11.97 25.87
N ALA A 198 21.62 -10.92 25.07
CA ALA A 198 22.41 -10.71 23.84
C ALA A 198 23.92 -10.49 24.12
N LYS A 199 24.30 -10.01 25.30
CA LYS A 199 25.73 -9.84 25.66
C LYS A 199 26.43 -11.17 25.90
N LYS A 200 25.72 -12.14 26.47
CA LYS A 200 26.28 -13.46 26.81
C LYS A 200 26.18 -14.44 25.65
N ASN A 201 25.00 -14.55 25.05
CA ASN A 201 24.76 -15.41 23.90
C ASN A 201 23.87 -14.68 22.90
N PRO A 202 24.45 -14.10 21.85
CA PRO A 202 23.71 -13.35 20.85
C PRO A 202 23.04 -14.22 19.76
N ASN A 203 22.81 -15.52 20.00
CA ASN A 203 22.14 -16.42 19.05
C ASN A 203 20.71 -16.75 19.48
N PHE A 204 19.83 -16.99 18.52
CA PHE A 204 18.46 -17.43 18.77
C PHE A 204 18.40 -18.92 19.12
N CYS A 205 17.48 -19.30 20.01
CA CYS A 205 17.32 -20.70 20.43
C CYS A 205 16.53 -21.54 19.43
N ASN A 206 15.56 -20.94 18.73
CA ASN A 206 14.85 -21.57 17.63
C ASN A 206 15.16 -20.82 16.33
N PRO A 207 16.11 -21.31 15.51
CA PRO A 207 16.65 -20.53 14.41
C PRO A 207 15.78 -20.61 13.15
N VAL A 208 14.98 -21.65 12.93
CA VAL A 208 14.21 -21.79 11.68
C VAL A 208 12.73 -21.58 11.95
N LYS A 209 12.13 -20.64 11.24
CA LYS A 209 10.67 -20.48 11.15
C LYS A 209 10.26 -20.19 9.72
N PHE A 210 8.98 -20.33 9.44
CA PHE A 210 8.41 -20.01 8.14
C PHE A 210 6.99 -19.48 8.27
N PHE A 211 6.52 -18.84 7.21
CA PHE A 211 5.12 -18.51 7.01
C PHE A 211 4.76 -18.69 5.53
N GLU A 212 3.47 -18.85 5.27
CA GLU A 212 2.94 -19.00 3.92
C GLU A 212 2.15 -17.75 3.55
N ILE A 213 2.45 -17.21 2.38
CA ILE A 213 1.93 -15.93 1.92
C ILE A 213 1.65 -15.99 0.43
N ASP A 214 0.57 -15.34 0.00
CA ASP A 214 0.25 -15.16 -1.41
C ASP A 214 0.95 -13.90 -1.93
N LEU A 215 1.84 -14.05 -2.91
CA LEU A 215 2.60 -12.95 -3.50
C LEU A 215 2.33 -12.84 -5.00
N PRO A 216 2.44 -11.64 -5.59
CA PRO A 216 2.38 -11.47 -7.02
C PRO A 216 3.38 -12.35 -7.78
N GLU A 217 2.90 -12.99 -8.84
CA GLU A 217 3.75 -13.77 -9.74
C GLU A 217 4.78 -12.85 -10.41
N GLN A 218 4.35 -11.65 -10.83
CA GLN A 218 5.24 -10.62 -11.35
C GLN A 218 6.10 -10.03 -10.23
N GLU A 219 7.43 -10.20 -10.34
CA GLU A 219 8.38 -9.74 -9.32
C GLU A 219 8.27 -8.24 -9.04
N LEU A 220 7.97 -7.46 -10.07
CA LEU A 220 7.81 -6.00 -9.99
C LEU A 220 6.74 -5.55 -8.98
N TYR A 221 5.73 -6.39 -8.73
CA TYR A 221 4.61 -6.06 -7.84
C TYR A 221 4.78 -6.66 -6.44
N ARG A 222 5.85 -7.42 -6.19
CA ARG A 222 6.04 -8.06 -4.90
C ARG A 222 6.32 -7.01 -3.82
N PRO A 223 5.64 -7.08 -2.67
CA PRO A 223 5.87 -6.16 -1.55
C PRO A 223 7.27 -6.36 -0.97
N PRO A 224 7.81 -5.33 -0.29
CA PRO A 224 9.11 -5.44 0.37
C PRO A 224 9.06 -6.45 1.53
N LEU A 225 10.24 -6.99 1.86
CA LEU A 225 10.46 -7.80 3.06
C LEU A 225 11.15 -6.92 4.10
N THR A 226 10.40 -6.49 5.11
CA THR A 226 10.91 -5.59 6.15
C THR A 226 11.42 -6.41 7.34
N ILE A 227 12.64 -6.14 7.80
CA ILE A 227 13.23 -6.81 8.97
C ILE A 227 13.44 -5.77 10.07
N ARG A 228 12.84 -6.00 11.24
CA ARG A 228 12.92 -5.09 12.39
C ARG A 228 13.51 -5.81 13.59
N CYS A 229 14.43 -5.15 14.29
CA CYS A 229 14.89 -5.62 15.59
C CYS A 229 14.21 -4.81 16.70
N VAL A 230 13.74 -5.49 17.74
CA VAL A 230 13.00 -4.91 18.87
C VAL A 230 13.61 -5.38 20.17
N ASP A 231 13.91 -4.46 21.09
CA ASP A 231 14.40 -4.81 22.43
C ASP A 231 13.24 -5.00 23.42
N CYS A 232 12.95 -6.24 23.81
CA CYS A 232 11.80 -6.63 24.63
C CYS A 232 12.10 -6.51 26.14
N ARG A 233 12.29 -5.29 26.65
CA ARG A 233 12.55 -5.04 28.09
C ARG A 233 11.27 -5.07 28.93
N SER A 234 11.40 -5.39 30.21
CA SER A 234 10.31 -5.67 31.17
C SER A 234 9.40 -4.50 31.57
N TRP A 235 9.30 -3.40 30.79
CA TRP A 235 8.56 -2.20 31.20
C TRP A 235 7.66 -1.59 30.11
N GLY A 236 7.26 -2.37 29.11
CA GLY A 236 6.14 -2.00 28.23
C GLY A 236 6.41 -0.98 27.12
N LEU A 237 7.65 -0.50 26.93
CA LEU A 237 8.04 0.24 25.72
C LEU A 237 8.78 -0.68 24.73
N LEU A 238 8.17 -0.88 23.56
CA LEU A 238 8.83 -1.43 22.39
C LEU A 238 9.68 -0.30 21.76
N HIS A 239 10.98 -0.54 21.59
CA HIS A 239 11.86 0.40 20.91
C HIS A 239 12.38 -0.21 19.61
N TRP A 240 12.14 0.49 18.51
CA TRP A 240 12.59 0.11 17.17
C TRP A 240 14.09 0.39 17.01
N LEU A 241 14.84 -0.63 16.59
CA LEU A 241 16.30 -0.54 16.48
C LEU A 241 16.81 -0.07 15.13
N GLU A 242 16.11 -0.33 14.00
CA GLU A 242 16.40 0.22 12.66
C GLU A 242 15.47 -0.36 11.56
N HIS A 243 15.43 0.32 10.41
CA HIS A 243 14.81 -0.13 9.15
C HIS A 243 15.90 -0.45 8.12
N THR A 244 15.79 -1.58 7.42
CA THR A 244 16.44 -1.86 6.14
C THR A 244 15.42 -2.48 5.21
#